data_AF-K0RNQ6-F1
#
_entry.id   AF-K0RNQ6-F1
#
_cell.length_a   1.000
_cell.length_b   1.000
_cell.length_c   1.000
_cell.angle_alpha   90.00
_cell.angle_beta   90.00
_cell.angle_gamma   90.00
#
_symmetry.space_group_name_H-M   'P 1'
#
loop_
_entity.id
_entity.type
_entity.pdbx_description
1 polymer ?
#
loop_
_entity_poly.entity_id
_entity_poly.type
_entity_poly.pdbx_seq_one_letter_code
_entity_poly.pdbx_strand_id
1 'polypeptide(L)'
;MPRMISSPLLRGRALVEARRRGLSASACSALDGSDESANISPTRTTLALSAYFCQPELGMKDFEILSRASAFLLSVDPKEVSDGEKPSTLFPHLQERFDTDERRKTKQEYRYDPATGPRRFPHQLNWLEFLPTAFRPRVHVVASSHVVSPFLWPKYYGHEWLQSVKQEHVKYSLEVWGPAEHKNSDEIENSHSGKLSGDFSVKAKFALNPYPIHHPSEMDIAIIHLNQEEAALKHMESLGIKALHLPTMHELNTSDEPVFTPGEKTLFQGFEVYEANPTDQESLSQNTSQTADDERVFHPYSSLGTLSMCSPDRFLARTDQPLPEGLCGGPAIELPTDGENVTIRGVIEGIVPIDHENKELAGSASFMPAYRIREFIDHAERFMIAELLDDDVLLQKIVDLKLQRESDAQTYDEQDLGDAAQEDLAALEGAGEDPNTPQLDEQYQNLLAEMYKNYSREDGSATK
;
A
#
# COMPACT_ATOMS: atom_id res chain seq x y z
N MET A 1 -27.80 -13.08 -15.35
CA MET A 1 -26.57 -13.87 -15.61
C MET A 1 -25.65 -13.01 -16.47
N PRO A 2 -24.65 -12.34 -15.88
CA PRO A 2 -23.70 -11.57 -16.67
C PRO A 2 -22.65 -12.50 -17.27
N ARG A 3 -22.24 -12.18 -18.50
CA ARG A 3 -21.29 -12.94 -19.30
C ARG A 3 -19.91 -12.83 -18.65
N MET A 4 -19.31 -13.98 -18.30
CA MET A 4 -17.88 -14.07 -17.98
C MET A 4 -17.08 -13.59 -19.18
N ILE A 5 -16.40 -12.45 -19.03
CA ILE A 5 -15.35 -12.02 -19.95
C ILE A 5 -14.14 -12.91 -19.67
N SER A 6 -13.80 -13.75 -20.64
CA SER A 6 -12.59 -14.57 -20.61
C SER A 6 -11.36 -13.67 -20.62
N SER A 7 -10.63 -13.62 -19.51
CA SER A 7 -9.36 -12.92 -19.42
C SER A 7 -8.29 -13.66 -20.25
N PRO A 8 -7.51 -12.98 -21.11
CA PRO A 8 -6.39 -13.60 -21.79
C PRO A 8 -5.29 -13.92 -20.78
N LEU A 9 -4.86 -15.18 -20.79
CA LEU A 9 -3.74 -15.73 -20.04
C LEU A 9 -2.45 -14.93 -20.31
N LEU A 10 -2.09 -14.03 -19.40
CA LEU A 10 -0.71 -13.60 -19.18
C LEU A 10 0.09 -14.80 -18.65
N ARG A 11 0.56 -15.65 -19.57
CA ARG A 11 1.66 -16.59 -19.28
C ARG A 11 2.95 -15.78 -19.22
N GLY A 12 3.19 -15.15 -18.08
CA GLY A 12 4.53 -14.71 -17.70
C GLY A 12 5.45 -15.94 -17.70
N ARG A 13 6.37 -16.00 -18.66
CA ARG A 13 7.49 -16.95 -18.64
C ARG A 13 8.41 -16.58 -17.47
N ALA A 14 8.07 -16.98 -16.25
CA ALA A 14 9.04 -17.11 -15.17
C ALA A 14 9.65 -18.51 -15.25
N LEU A 15 10.39 -18.78 -16.32
CA LEU A 15 11.35 -19.88 -16.35
C LEU A 15 12.67 -19.26 -15.96
N VAL A 16 12.95 -19.28 -14.66
CA VAL A 16 14.22 -18.90 -14.06
C VAL A 16 15.28 -19.87 -14.57
N GLU A 17 15.80 -19.65 -15.78
CA GLU A 17 17.19 -20.01 -16.04
C GLU A 17 18.02 -19.03 -15.22
N ALA A 18 18.33 -19.43 -13.99
CA ALA A 18 19.41 -18.85 -13.21
C ALA A 18 20.69 -19.04 -14.02
N ARG A 19 20.95 -18.09 -14.92
CA ARG A 19 22.20 -17.99 -15.65
C ARG A 19 23.24 -17.73 -14.57
N ARG A 20 23.94 -18.80 -14.17
CA ARG A 20 25.13 -18.77 -13.30
C ARG A 20 26.19 -17.92 -14.00
N ARG A 21 26.04 -16.59 -13.99
CA ARG A 21 27.19 -15.70 -14.03
C ARG A 21 27.89 -15.95 -12.71
N GLY A 22 29.11 -16.46 -12.79
CA GLY A 22 29.96 -16.72 -11.64
C GLY A 22 30.25 -15.42 -10.91
N LEU A 23 29.30 -14.98 -10.08
CA LEU A 23 29.57 -14.03 -9.02
C LEU A 23 30.34 -14.83 -7.98
N SER A 24 31.62 -14.52 -7.90
CA SER A 24 32.47 -14.87 -6.77
C SER A 24 31.67 -14.62 -5.50
N ALA A 25 31.39 -15.69 -4.75
CA ALA A 25 30.91 -15.61 -3.39
C ALA A 25 32.05 -14.98 -2.56
N SER A 26 32.15 -13.65 -2.63
CA SER A 26 32.93 -12.87 -1.69
C SER A 26 32.22 -13.03 -0.35
N ALA A 27 32.93 -13.63 0.58
CA ALA A 27 32.44 -13.97 1.90
C ALA A 27 31.70 -12.79 2.53
N CYS A 28 30.42 -13.00 2.88
CA CYS A 28 29.71 -12.19 3.86
C CYS A 28 30.51 -12.28 5.16
N SER A 29 31.42 -11.32 5.30
CA SER A 29 32.16 -11.06 6.51
C SER A 29 31.13 -10.63 7.53
N ALA A 30 31.06 -11.31 8.67
CA ALA A 30 30.29 -10.89 9.83
C ALA A 30 30.78 -9.49 10.23
N LEU A 31 30.12 -8.46 9.71
CA LEU A 31 30.29 -7.10 10.18
C LEU A 31 29.51 -7.01 11.48
N ASP A 32 30.24 -7.19 12.57
CA ASP A 32 29.82 -6.93 13.96
C ASP A 32 29.74 -5.41 14.23
N GLY A 33 29.31 -4.66 13.21
CA GLY A 33 29.05 -3.22 13.30
C GLY A 33 27.67 -3.05 13.89
N SER A 34 27.56 -2.27 14.95
CA SER A 34 26.29 -1.82 15.51
C SER A 34 25.46 -1.19 14.40
N ASP A 35 24.59 -2.00 13.81
CA ASP A 35 23.67 -1.64 12.74
C ASP A 35 22.67 -0.66 13.36
N GLU A 36 23.02 0.64 13.34
CA GLU A 36 22.05 1.74 13.54
C GLU A 36 21.10 1.80 12.33
N SER A 37 20.62 0.65 11.87
CA SER A 37 19.59 0.53 10.84
C SER A 37 18.40 1.37 11.28
N ALA A 38 17.94 2.25 10.40
CA ALA A 38 17.04 3.32 10.79
C ALA A 38 15.81 2.77 11.51
N ASN A 39 15.63 3.22 12.75
CA ASN A 39 14.75 2.58 13.69
C ASN A 39 13.28 2.99 13.44
N ILE A 40 12.65 2.34 12.46
CA ILE A 40 11.25 2.59 12.12
C ILE A 40 10.39 1.92 13.16
N SER A 41 9.72 2.73 13.99
CA SER A 41 8.75 2.21 14.95
C SER A 41 7.49 1.68 14.24
N PRO A 42 6.97 0.50 14.61
CA PRO A 42 5.74 -0.06 14.04
C PRO A 42 4.53 0.84 14.23
N THR A 43 4.52 1.70 15.26
CA THR A 43 3.42 2.66 15.47
C THR A 43 3.36 3.77 14.42
N ARG A 44 4.37 3.90 13.56
CA ARG A 44 4.42 4.90 12.48
C ARG A 44 4.01 4.33 11.12
N THR A 45 3.98 3.02 10.96
CA THR A 45 3.74 2.33 9.69
C THR A 45 2.52 1.42 9.73
N THR A 46 2.11 1.01 10.92
CA THR A 46 1.03 0.04 11.13
C THR A 46 -0.09 0.68 11.96
N LEU A 47 -1.32 0.28 11.67
CA LEU A 47 -2.55 0.67 12.33
C LEU A 47 -3.25 -0.58 12.88
N ALA A 48 -3.94 -0.41 14.00
CA ALA A 48 -4.77 -1.48 14.57
C ALA A 48 -6.14 -1.47 13.88
N LEU A 49 -6.52 -2.60 13.28
CA LEU A 49 -7.79 -2.77 12.58
C LEU A 49 -8.74 -3.57 13.46
N SER A 50 -9.96 -3.06 13.63
CA SER A 50 -11.06 -3.79 14.25
C SER A 50 -12.23 -3.89 13.28
N ALA A 51 -12.76 -5.09 13.11
CA ALA A 51 -14.05 -5.33 12.47
C ALA A 51 -15.10 -5.61 13.56
N TYR A 52 -16.23 -4.96 13.45
CA TYR A 52 -17.36 -5.08 14.35
C TYR A 52 -18.55 -5.62 13.59
N PHE A 53 -19.39 -6.45 14.21
CA PHE A 53 -20.61 -6.93 13.59
C PHE A 53 -21.82 -6.69 14.48
N CYS A 54 -22.97 -6.48 13.86
CA CYS A 54 -24.25 -6.43 14.55
C CYS A 54 -25.32 -7.11 13.68
N GLN A 55 -26.00 -8.10 14.24
CA GLN A 55 -27.09 -8.81 13.58
C GLN A 55 -28.36 -8.74 14.42
N PRO A 56 -29.21 -7.72 14.20
CA PRO A 56 -30.43 -7.51 14.98
C PRO A 56 -31.38 -8.71 14.95
N GLU A 57 -31.40 -9.49 13.87
CA GLU A 57 -32.25 -10.68 13.71
C GLU A 57 -31.88 -11.80 14.70
N LEU A 58 -30.64 -11.80 15.20
CA LEU A 58 -30.18 -12.71 16.25
C LEU A 58 -30.36 -12.13 17.66
N GLY A 59 -30.98 -10.96 17.78
CA GLY A 59 -31.21 -10.27 19.05
C GLY A 59 -30.05 -9.43 19.54
N MET A 60 -29.02 -9.18 18.71
CA MET A 60 -27.94 -8.25 19.04
C MET A 60 -28.48 -6.82 19.12
N LYS A 61 -28.08 -6.09 20.16
CA LYS A 61 -28.48 -4.68 20.37
C LYS A 61 -27.40 -3.70 19.93
N ASP A 62 -26.15 -4.12 20.08
CA ASP A 62 -24.98 -3.31 19.85
C ASP A 62 -23.99 -4.06 18.94
N PHE A 63 -22.98 -3.34 18.48
CA PHE A 63 -21.90 -3.90 17.68
C PHE A 63 -20.91 -4.64 18.60
N GLU A 64 -20.62 -5.89 18.26
CA GLU A 64 -19.63 -6.72 18.94
C GLU A 64 -18.38 -6.86 18.07
N ILE A 65 -17.24 -7.19 18.66
CA ILE A 65 -16.00 -7.36 17.90
C ILE A 65 -16.01 -8.70 17.18
N LEU A 66 -15.92 -8.61 15.85
CA LEU A 66 -15.84 -9.78 14.97
C LEU A 66 -14.41 -10.29 14.86
N SER A 67 -13.46 -9.37 14.66
CA SER A 67 -12.05 -9.69 14.47
C SER A 67 -11.17 -8.46 14.73
N ARG A 68 -9.89 -8.71 14.98
CA ARG A 68 -8.85 -7.69 15.19
C ARG A 68 -7.55 -8.14 14.54
N ALA A 69 -6.87 -7.23 13.86
CA ALA A 69 -5.53 -7.49 13.33
C ALA A 69 -4.80 -6.19 13.00
N SER A 70 -3.76 -6.30 12.18
CA SER A 70 -2.96 -5.20 11.68
C SER A 70 -3.45 -4.75 10.32
N ALA A 71 -3.26 -3.47 10.02
CA ALA A 71 -3.44 -2.88 8.71
C ALA A 71 -2.40 -1.77 8.50
N PHE A 72 -2.25 -1.28 7.28
CA PHE A 72 -1.37 -0.14 7.01
C PHE A 72 -1.92 0.70 5.86
N LEU A 73 -1.42 1.93 5.75
CA LEU A 73 -1.73 2.81 4.63
C LEU A 73 -0.75 2.54 3.50
N LEU A 74 -1.27 2.28 2.31
CA LEU A 74 -0.49 2.05 1.11
C LEU A 74 -0.70 3.20 0.12
N SER A 75 0.37 3.93 -0.19
CA SER A 75 0.41 4.90 -1.28
C SER A 75 0.85 4.20 -2.56
N VAL A 76 0.06 4.37 -3.61
CA VAL A 76 0.35 3.88 -4.96
C VAL A 76 0.96 4.96 -5.83
N ASP A 77 0.85 6.22 -5.39
CA ASP A 77 1.44 7.33 -6.10
C ASP A 77 2.95 7.29 -6.03
N PRO A 78 3.63 7.69 -7.13
CA PRO A 78 5.06 7.92 -7.06
C PRO A 78 5.31 8.93 -5.94
N LYS A 79 6.46 8.78 -5.30
CA LYS A 79 6.89 9.71 -4.26
C LYS A 79 6.84 11.11 -4.87
N GLU A 80 6.13 12.02 -4.21
CA GLU A 80 6.37 13.44 -4.44
C GLU A 80 7.87 13.62 -4.23
N VAL A 81 8.57 14.02 -5.28
CA VAL A 81 9.97 14.36 -5.19
C VAL A 81 10.00 15.50 -4.20
N SER A 82 10.41 15.23 -2.95
CA SER A 82 10.47 16.26 -1.94
C SER A 82 11.28 17.40 -2.55
N ASP A 83 10.75 18.62 -2.49
CA ASP A 83 11.35 19.82 -3.08
C ASP A 83 12.79 20.11 -2.53
N GLY A 84 13.33 19.20 -1.71
CA GLY A 84 14.58 19.23 -0.95
C GLY A 84 15.87 19.13 -1.74
N GLU A 85 15.84 18.92 -3.05
CA GLU A 85 16.95 19.34 -3.93
C GLU A 85 16.41 20.00 -5.20
N LYS A 86 15.51 20.98 -5.07
CA LYS A 86 15.53 22.05 -6.07
C LYS A 86 16.93 22.65 -6.00
N PRO A 87 17.79 22.51 -7.02
CA PRO A 87 19.14 23.07 -6.97
C PRO A 87 18.97 24.52 -6.56
N SER A 88 19.60 24.95 -5.47
CA SER A 88 19.42 26.31 -4.97
C SER A 88 19.84 27.24 -6.10
N THR A 89 18.86 27.79 -6.82
CA THR A 89 19.20 28.62 -7.98
C THR A 89 19.82 29.88 -7.40
N LEU A 90 20.86 30.40 -8.05
CA LEU A 90 21.50 31.64 -7.62
C LEU A 90 20.53 32.85 -7.63
N PHE A 91 19.29 32.66 -8.10
CA PHE A 91 18.29 33.70 -8.28
C PHE A 91 16.91 33.27 -7.73
N PRO A 92 16.73 33.33 -6.39
CA PRO A 92 15.47 32.94 -5.73
C PRO A 92 14.23 33.68 -6.26
N HIS A 93 14.41 34.92 -6.72
CA HIS A 93 13.33 35.75 -7.28
C HIS A 93 12.88 35.31 -8.68
N LEU A 94 13.75 34.63 -9.45
CA LEU A 94 13.35 34.00 -10.70
C LEU A 94 12.58 32.71 -10.41
N GLN A 95 12.97 31.96 -9.38
CA GLN A 95 12.22 30.80 -8.91
C GLN A 95 10.80 31.20 -8.47
N GLU A 96 10.66 32.24 -7.65
CA GLU A 96 9.35 32.74 -7.22
C GLU A 96 8.50 33.21 -8.42
N ARG A 97 9.12 33.78 -9.45
CA ARG A 97 8.46 34.14 -10.70
C ARG A 97 8.08 32.91 -11.54
N PHE A 98 8.94 31.89 -11.63
CA PHE A 98 8.64 30.61 -12.28
C PHE A 98 7.53 29.87 -11.56
N ASP A 99 7.55 29.79 -10.23
CA ASP A 99 6.51 29.17 -9.41
C ASP A 99 5.19 29.96 -9.50
N THR A 100 5.25 31.30 -9.58
CA THR A 100 4.07 32.15 -9.76
C THR A 100 3.51 32.05 -11.18
N ASP A 101 4.37 31.98 -12.19
CA ASP A 101 3.99 31.80 -13.58
C ASP A 101 3.52 30.36 -13.84
N GLU A 102 4.09 29.34 -13.18
CA GLU A 102 3.54 27.99 -13.09
C GLU A 102 2.17 28.05 -12.46
N ARG A 103 2.01 28.54 -11.22
CA ARG A 103 0.70 28.68 -10.55
C ARG A 103 -0.33 29.46 -11.37
N ARG A 104 0.09 30.42 -12.20
CA ARG A 104 -0.77 31.15 -13.14
C ARG A 104 -1.11 30.33 -14.38
N LYS A 105 -0.15 29.58 -14.93
CA LYS A 105 -0.37 28.61 -16.02
C LYS A 105 -1.23 27.44 -15.56
N THR A 106 -1.04 26.88 -14.35
CA THR A 106 -1.92 25.88 -13.74
C THR A 106 -3.34 26.40 -13.51
N LYS A 107 -3.51 27.71 -13.35
CA LYS A 107 -4.84 28.36 -13.26
C LYS A 107 -5.48 28.68 -14.62
N GLN A 108 -4.73 28.66 -15.72
CA GLN A 108 -5.22 29.08 -17.03
C GLN A 108 -5.22 27.97 -18.10
N GLU A 109 -4.47 26.90 -17.92
CA GLU A 109 -4.44 25.75 -18.83
C GLU A 109 -4.51 24.45 -18.04
N TYR A 110 -5.57 23.68 -18.29
CA TYR A 110 -5.81 22.33 -17.78
C TYR A 110 -4.78 21.34 -18.37
N ARG A 111 -3.49 21.51 -18.09
CA ARG A 111 -2.48 20.49 -18.38
C ARG A 111 -2.46 19.50 -17.21
N TYR A 112 -2.81 18.25 -17.51
CA TYR A 112 -2.24 17.02 -16.92
C TYR A 112 -1.64 17.24 -15.52
N ASP A 113 -2.38 16.95 -14.45
CA ASP A 113 -1.77 16.77 -13.12
C ASP A 113 -1.83 15.28 -12.73
N PRO A 114 -0.94 14.44 -13.29
CA PRO A 114 -0.78 13.06 -12.90
C PRO A 114 -0.09 13.05 -11.53
N ALA A 115 -0.87 13.22 -10.47
CA ALA A 115 -0.42 13.15 -9.09
C ALA A 115 0.93 13.87 -8.83
N THR A 116 1.04 15.14 -9.27
CA THR A 116 2.14 16.04 -8.91
C THR A 116 3.57 15.50 -9.17
N GLY A 117 3.73 14.62 -10.18
CA GLY A 117 4.99 13.93 -10.47
C GLY A 117 5.67 14.34 -11.79
N PRO A 118 6.89 13.81 -12.06
CA PRO A 118 7.52 13.93 -13.37
C PRO A 118 6.61 13.35 -14.47
N ARG A 119 6.79 13.82 -15.71
CA ARG A 119 6.04 13.29 -16.86
C ARG A 119 6.26 11.77 -16.96
N ARG A 120 5.14 11.04 -16.97
CA ARG A 120 5.09 9.59 -17.08
C ARG A 120 4.24 9.21 -18.27
N PHE A 121 4.56 8.08 -18.89
CA PHE A 121 3.77 7.53 -19.97
C PHE A 121 2.51 6.82 -19.42
N PRO A 122 1.41 6.69 -20.20
CA PRO A 122 0.15 6.09 -19.74
C PRO A 122 0.27 4.70 -19.08
N HIS A 123 1.19 3.85 -19.55
CA HIS A 123 1.44 2.52 -18.99
C HIS A 123 2.19 2.55 -17.64
N GLN A 124 2.86 3.66 -17.30
CA GLN A 124 3.53 3.88 -16.01
C GLN A 124 2.58 4.43 -14.95
N LEU A 125 1.43 4.97 -15.35
CA LEU A 125 0.44 5.51 -14.43
C LEU A 125 -0.25 4.36 -13.69
N ASN A 126 -0.81 4.64 -12.52
CA ASN A 126 -1.82 3.78 -11.92
C ASN A 126 -3.14 3.87 -12.70
N TRP A 127 -4.13 3.03 -12.39
CA TRP A 127 -5.43 3.10 -13.05
C TRP A 127 -6.20 4.33 -12.57
N LEU A 128 -6.20 4.62 -11.27
CA LEU A 128 -6.94 5.79 -10.75
C LEU A 128 -6.34 7.13 -11.17
N GLU A 129 -5.12 7.15 -11.72
CA GLU A 129 -4.52 8.36 -12.31
C GLU A 129 -5.20 8.83 -13.59
N PHE A 130 -6.13 8.06 -14.15
CA PHE A 130 -7.02 8.51 -15.22
C PHE A 130 -8.25 9.26 -14.68
N LEU A 131 -8.49 9.22 -13.36
CA LEU A 131 -9.57 9.96 -12.71
C LEU A 131 -9.08 11.32 -12.17
N PRO A 132 -9.98 12.31 -12.05
CA PRO A 132 -9.67 13.51 -11.27
C PRO A 132 -9.25 13.16 -9.84
N THR A 133 -8.28 13.91 -9.29
CA THR A 133 -7.74 13.70 -7.95
C THR A 133 -8.81 13.66 -6.85
N ALA A 134 -9.92 14.40 -7.02
CA ALA A 134 -11.04 14.41 -6.09
C ALA A 134 -11.78 13.07 -5.94
N PHE A 135 -11.68 12.17 -6.93
CA PHE A 135 -12.33 10.84 -6.91
C PHE A 135 -11.34 9.72 -6.60
N ARG A 136 -10.06 10.06 -6.44
CA ARG A 136 -9.01 9.10 -6.23
C ARG A 136 -8.66 9.02 -4.75
N PRO A 137 -8.79 7.84 -4.11
CA PRO A 137 -8.13 7.62 -2.83
C PRO A 137 -6.63 7.87 -2.95
N ARG A 138 -6.09 8.73 -2.09
CA ARG A 138 -4.63 8.96 -1.95
C ARG A 138 -3.94 7.74 -1.37
N VAL A 139 -4.64 6.96 -0.53
CA VAL A 139 -4.12 5.74 0.05
C VAL A 139 -5.15 4.61 0.06
N HIS A 140 -4.65 3.38 0.05
CA HIS A 140 -5.45 2.20 0.36
C HIS A 140 -5.13 1.72 1.77
N VAL A 141 -6.15 1.34 2.54
CA VAL A 141 -5.95 0.61 3.79
C VAL A 141 -5.86 -0.86 3.42
N VAL A 142 -4.67 -1.43 3.54
CA VAL A 142 -4.42 -2.85 3.25
C VAL A 142 -4.58 -3.67 4.51
N ALA A 143 -5.29 -4.79 4.41
CA ALA A 143 -5.49 -5.74 5.51
C ALA A 143 -5.66 -7.16 4.97
N SER A 144 -5.61 -8.15 5.86
CA SER A 144 -5.95 -9.53 5.51
C SER A 144 -7.45 -9.70 5.26
N SER A 145 -7.80 -10.41 4.20
CA SER A 145 -9.18 -10.67 3.80
C SER A 145 -9.94 -11.47 4.86
N HIS A 146 -9.30 -12.46 5.48
CA HIS A 146 -9.89 -13.26 6.55
C HIS A 146 -10.12 -12.47 7.84
N VAL A 147 -9.45 -11.34 8.03
CA VAL A 147 -9.71 -10.45 9.17
C VAL A 147 -10.92 -9.60 8.87
N VAL A 148 -10.97 -8.94 7.70
CA VAL A 148 -12.07 -8.01 7.39
C VAL A 148 -13.40 -8.73 7.15
N SER A 149 -13.37 -9.97 6.65
CA SER A 149 -14.59 -10.73 6.35
C SER A 149 -14.44 -12.21 6.75
N PRO A 150 -14.36 -12.54 8.06
CA PRO A 150 -14.16 -13.91 8.56
C PRO A 150 -15.15 -14.94 8.00
N PHE A 151 -16.38 -14.51 7.72
CA PHE A 151 -17.45 -15.32 7.13
C PHE A 151 -17.17 -15.79 5.70
N LEU A 152 -16.22 -15.18 4.98
CA LEU A 152 -15.74 -15.65 3.67
C LEU A 152 -14.64 -16.72 3.79
N TRP A 153 -14.15 -16.99 5.00
CA TRP A 153 -13.00 -17.85 5.26
C TRP A 153 -13.33 -19.00 6.21
N PRO A 154 -14.29 -19.89 5.86
CA PRO A 154 -14.77 -20.96 6.75
C PRO A 154 -13.69 -21.98 7.13
N LYS A 155 -12.59 -22.07 6.36
CA LYS A 155 -11.43 -22.91 6.71
C LYS A 155 -10.64 -22.38 7.89
N TYR A 156 -10.61 -21.06 8.07
CA TYR A 156 -10.00 -20.39 9.21
C TYR A 156 -10.96 -20.31 10.38
N TYR A 157 -12.24 -20.04 10.09
CA TYR A 157 -13.27 -19.87 11.11
C TYR A 157 -14.36 -20.93 10.97
N GLY A 158 -14.22 -22.01 11.75
CA GLY A 158 -15.14 -23.15 11.74
C GLY A 158 -16.47 -22.93 12.47
N HIS A 159 -16.83 -21.71 12.83
CA HIS A 159 -18.03 -21.43 13.62
C HIS A 159 -19.27 -21.31 12.73
N GLU A 160 -20.28 -22.17 12.93
CA GLU A 160 -21.49 -22.19 12.10
C GLU A 160 -22.25 -20.85 12.08
N TRP A 161 -22.26 -20.12 13.19
CA TRP A 161 -22.97 -18.84 13.29
C TRP A 161 -22.41 -17.77 12.33
N LEU A 162 -21.12 -17.85 11.95
CA LEU A 162 -20.51 -16.92 11.00
C LEU A 162 -21.14 -17.02 9.61
N GLN A 163 -21.74 -18.16 9.26
CA GLN A 163 -22.44 -18.32 7.97
C GLN A 163 -23.66 -17.40 7.85
N SER A 164 -24.17 -16.88 8.96
CA SER A 164 -25.27 -15.92 9.00
C SER A 164 -24.81 -14.46 8.95
N VAL A 165 -23.52 -14.20 9.14
CA VAL A 165 -22.92 -12.86 9.06
C VAL A 165 -22.70 -12.51 7.59
N LYS A 166 -23.04 -11.26 7.25
CA LYS A 166 -22.85 -10.70 5.91
C LYS A 166 -22.11 -9.38 6.01
N GLN A 167 -21.61 -8.91 4.87
CA GLN A 167 -20.94 -7.62 4.77
C GLN A 167 -21.75 -6.45 5.35
N GLU A 168 -23.08 -6.44 5.12
CA GLU A 168 -23.99 -5.39 5.62
C GLU A 168 -24.11 -5.34 7.15
N HIS A 169 -23.72 -6.42 7.84
CA HIS A 169 -23.70 -6.47 9.31
C HIS A 169 -22.41 -5.89 9.90
N VAL A 170 -21.39 -5.61 9.07
CA VAL A 170 -20.02 -5.32 9.52
C VAL A 170 -19.66 -3.84 9.38
N LYS A 171 -18.94 -3.33 10.38
CA LYS A 171 -18.31 -2.00 10.39
C LYS A 171 -16.84 -2.13 10.72
N TYR A 172 -16.05 -1.16 10.29
CA TYR A 172 -14.60 -1.19 10.43
C TYR A 172 -14.09 0.10 11.05
N SER A 173 -13.04 -0.02 11.85
CA SER A 173 -12.28 1.14 12.33
C SER A 173 -10.78 0.87 12.33
N LEU A 174 -10.02 1.91 12.04
CA LEU A 174 -8.58 1.97 12.27
C LEU A 174 -8.28 2.78 13.52
N GLU A 175 -7.33 2.28 14.31
CA GLU A 175 -6.86 2.93 15.51
C GLU A 175 -5.36 3.22 15.39
N VAL A 176 -4.99 4.47 15.69
CA VAL A 176 -3.59 4.88 15.84
C VAL A 176 -3.22 4.68 17.29
N TRP A 177 -2.20 3.88 17.55
CA TRP A 177 -1.68 3.61 18.88
C TRP A 177 -0.35 4.33 19.08
N GLY A 178 -0.11 4.82 20.30
CA GLY A 178 1.14 5.46 20.66
C GLY A 178 1.41 5.42 22.16
N PRO A 179 2.59 5.86 22.60
CA PRO A 179 2.98 5.82 24.02
C PRO A 179 1.97 6.55 24.92
N ALA A 180 1.65 5.99 26.08
CA ALA A 180 0.80 6.65 27.08
C ALA A 180 1.41 7.98 27.57
N GLU A 181 0.60 9.01 27.80
CA GLU A 181 1.04 10.41 28.00
C GLU A 181 1.91 10.67 29.25
N HIS A 182 2.10 9.67 30.11
CA HIS A 182 2.75 9.82 31.42
C HIS A 182 4.19 9.27 31.51
N LYS A 183 4.75 8.74 30.41
CA LYS A 183 6.12 8.22 30.39
C LYS A 183 7.00 9.08 29.47
N ASN A 184 8.20 9.43 29.94
CA ASN A 184 9.20 10.11 29.11
C ASN A 184 9.48 9.25 27.86
N SER A 185 9.35 9.84 26.68
CA SER A 185 9.54 9.18 25.39
C SER A 185 10.93 8.58 25.18
N ASP A 186 11.89 8.98 26.01
CA ASP A 186 13.32 8.70 25.84
C ASP A 186 13.71 7.25 26.22
N GLU A 187 12.80 6.48 26.84
CA GLU A 187 13.07 5.09 27.27
C GLU A 187 12.47 4.00 26.37
N ILE A 188 11.83 4.35 25.25
CA ILE A 188 11.30 3.33 24.34
C ILE A 188 12.45 2.77 23.51
N GLU A 189 13.06 1.70 24.01
CA GLU A 189 13.97 0.86 23.23
C GLU A 189 13.18 0.20 22.09
N ASN A 190 13.31 0.77 20.90
CA ASN A 190 12.81 0.14 19.69
C ASN A 190 13.73 -1.04 19.33
N SER A 191 13.50 -2.18 19.97
CA SER A 191 14.08 -3.45 19.56
C SER A 191 13.22 -4.06 18.45
N HIS A 192 13.84 -4.53 17.36
CA HIS A 192 13.15 -5.24 16.27
C HIS A 192 12.98 -6.74 16.56
N SER A 193 12.92 -7.12 17.85
CA SER A 193 12.89 -8.50 18.32
C SER A 193 11.69 -8.77 19.23
N GLY A 194 10.51 -8.32 18.83
CA GLY A 194 9.24 -8.67 19.45
C GLY A 194 8.38 -7.47 19.85
N LYS A 195 7.75 -7.59 21.02
CA LYS A 195 6.90 -6.55 21.63
C LYS A 195 7.73 -5.31 21.94
N LEU A 196 7.23 -4.13 21.56
CA LEU A 196 7.83 -2.88 22.00
C LEU A 196 7.63 -2.72 23.51
N SER A 197 8.66 -2.23 24.22
CA SER A 197 8.53 -1.91 25.63
C SER A 197 7.69 -0.64 25.84
N GLY A 198 6.99 -0.56 26.96
CA GLY A 198 6.17 0.60 27.33
C GLY A 198 4.66 0.35 27.24
N ASP A 199 3.91 1.34 27.73
CA ASP A 199 2.45 1.30 27.72
C ASP A 199 1.96 2.06 26.50
N PHE A 200 1.09 1.43 25.71
CA PHE A 200 0.50 2.03 24.52
C PHE A 200 -0.99 2.26 24.73
N SER A 201 -1.49 3.32 24.13
CA SER A 201 -2.90 3.73 24.19
C SER A 201 -3.37 4.22 22.83
N VAL A 202 -4.67 4.09 22.59
CA VAL A 202 -5.31 4.64 21.39
C VAL A 202 -5.19 6.17 21.42
N LYS A 203 -4.60 6.76 20.38
CA LYS A 203 -4.50 8.21 20.16
C LYS A 203 -5.61 8.75 19.29
N ALA A 204 -6.04 7.97 18.30
CA ALA A 204 -7.13 8.33 17.42
C ALA A 204 -7.81 7.10 16.83
N LYS A 205 -9.08 7.25 16.47
CA LYS A 205 -9.91 6.22 15.84
C LYS A 205 -10.59 6.78 14.60
N PHE A 206 -10.52 6.05 13.50
CA PHE A 206 -10.99 6.47 12.19
C PHE A 206 -11.97 5.43 11.63
N ALA A 207 -13.09 5.90 11.11
CA ALA A 207 -14.08 5.04 10.46
C ALA A 207 -13.64 4.73 9.02
N LEU A 208 -13.90 3.50 8.60
CA LEU A 208 -13.63 3.01 7.26
C LEU A 208 -14.93 2.78 6.49
N ASN A 209 -14.82 2.75 5.16
CA ASN A 209 -15.92 2.38 4.28
C ASN A 209 -16.36 0.93 4.55
N PRO A 210 -17.68 0.63 4.47
CA PRO A 210 -18.21 -0.69 4.83
C PRO A 210 -18.05 -1.74 3.72
N TYR A 211 -17.42 -1.40 2.60
CA TYR A 211 -17.29 -2.25 1.41
C TYR A 211 -15.82 -2.54 1.10
N PRO A 212 -15.19 -3.51 1.79
CA PRO A 212 -13.86 -3.99 1.41
C PRO A 212 -13.88 -4.54 -0.02
N ILE A 213 -12.82 -4.25 -0.77
CA ILE A 213 -12.54 -4.93 -2.04
C ILE A 213 -11.62 -6.10 -1.73
N HIS A 214 -12.06 -7.31 -2.06
CA HIS A 214 -11.29 -8.53 -1.84
C HIS A 214 -10.55 -8.95 -3.09
N HIS A 215 -9.42 -9.64 -2.92
CA HIS A 215 -8.71 -10.24 -4.04
C HIS A 215 -9.60 -11.21 -4.84
N PRO A 216 -9.68 -11.11 -6.19
CA PRO A 216 -10.60 -11.92 -6.99
C PRO A 216 -10.28 -13.43 -6.99
N SER A 217 -9.00 -13.78 -6.82
CA SER A 217 -8.52 -15.17 -6.78
C SER A 217 -8.44 -15.77 -5.37
N GLU A 218 -9.26 -15.28 -4.42
CA GLU A 218 -9.30 -15.77 -3.03
C GLU A 218 -7.93 -15.72 -2.30
N MET A 219 -7.06 -14.78 -2.68
CA MET A 219 -5.85 -14.51 -1.89
C MET A 219 -6.24 -13.73 -0.64
N ASP A 220 -5.43 -13.87 0.41
CA ASP A 220 -5.77 -13.36 1.73
C ASP A 220 -5.39 -11.89 1.92
N ILE A 221 -5.90 -11.05 1.03
CA ILE A 221 -5.68 -9.61 1.02
C ILE A 221 -6.99 -8.91 0.63
N ALA A 222 -7.23 -7.78 1.28
CA ALA A 222 -8.31 -6.86 0.96
C ALA A 222 -7.80 -5.43 1.08
N ILE A 223 -8.47 -4.52 0.36
CA ILE A 223 -8.32 -3.08 0.57
C ILE A 223 -9.63 -2.47 1.06
N ILE A 224 -9.52 -1.48 1.93
CA ILE A 224 -10.62 -0.65 2.41
C ILE A 224 -10.18 0.82 2.27
N HIS A 225 -11.13 1.74 2.16
CA HIS A 225 -10.85 3.17 2.09
C HIS A 225 -11.36 3.91 3.33
N LEU A 226 -10.72 5.04 3.63
CA LEU A 226 -11.14 5.95 4.70
C LEU A 226 -12.44 6.67 4.29
N ASN A 227 -13.40 6.79 5.22
CA ASN A 227 -14.67 7.48 4.94
C ASN A 227 -14.48 9.00 4.76
N GLN A 228 -13.52 9.59 5.48
CA GLN A 228 -13.15 11.01 5.39
C GLN A 228 -11.65 11.13 5.15
N GLU A 229 -11.19 10.65 4.00
CA GLU A 229 -9.77 10.44 3.70
C GLU A 229 -8.90 11.67 3.98
N GLU A 230 -9.22 12.84 3.43
CA GLU A 230 -8.38 14.04 3.58
C GLU A 230 -8.18 14.45 5.05
N ALA A 231 -9.27 14.50 5.82
CA ALA A 231 -9.23 14.86 7.24
C ALA A 231 -8.52 13.79 8.08
N ALA A 232 -8.76 12.51 7.77
CA ALA A 232 -8.13 11.39 8.44
C ALA A 232 -6.62 11.35 8.20
N LEU A 233 -6.19 11.48 6.93
CA LEU A 233 -4.77 11.51 6.56
C LEU A 233 -4.03 12.67 7.22
N LYS A 234 -4.58 13.88 7.17
CA LYS A 234 -3.98 15.04 7.85
C LYS A 234 -3.79 14.80 9.36
N HIS A 235 -4.76 14.15 10.01
CA HIS A 235 -4.65 13.81 11.42
C HIS A 235 -3.63 12.68 11.67
N MET A 236 -3.65 11.62 10.86
CA MET A 236 -2.68 10.52 10.93
C MET A 236 -1.23 11.01 10.71
N GLU A 237 -1.00 11.90 9.74
CA GLU A 237 0.28 12.56 9.49
C GLU A 237 0.75 13.37 10.71
N SER A 238 -0.15 14.10 11.37
CA SER A 238 0.15 14.84 12.60
C SER A 238 0.52 13.93 13.79
N LEU A 239 0.07 12.68 13.75
CA LEU A 239 0.44 11.63 14.71
C LEU A 239 1.70 10.86 14.26
N GLY A 240 2.31 11.23 13.14
CA GLY A 240 3.53 10.65 12.63
C GLY A 240 3.35 9.32 11.89
N ILE A 241 2.12 8.98 11.48
CA ILE A 241 1.83 7.85 10.61
C ILE A 241 2.31 8.18 9.20
N LYS A 242 2.99 7.23 8.58
CA LYS A 242 3.47 7.30 7.20
C LYS A 242 2.79 6.23 6.36
N ALA A 243 2.32 6.63 5.17
CA ALA A 243 1.92 5.66 4.17
C ALA A 243 3.15 4.98 3.58
N LEU A 244 3.05 3.67 3.37
CA LEU A 244 4.08 2.87 2.73
C LEU A 244 3.94 2.97 1.21
N HIS A 245 5.05 3.10 0.52
CA HIS A 245 5.04 3.20 -0.93
C HIS A 245 5.03 1.81 -1.57
N LEU A 246 4.07 1.58 -2.47
CA LEU A 246 4.02 0.42 -3.35
C LEU A 246 4.77 0.73 -4.65
N PRO A 247 5.87 0.01 -4.97
CA PRO A 247 6.53 0.16 -6.25
C PRO A 247 5.56 -0.09 -7.41
N THR A 248 5.66 0.73 -8.45
CA THR A 248 4.95 0.55 -9.71
C THR A 248 5.41 -0.74 -10.41
N MET A 249 4.56 -1.31 -11.28
CA MET A 249 4.99 -2.45 -12.11
C MET A 249 6.20 -2.10 -12.98
N HIS A 250 6.33 -0.84 -13.38
CA HIS A 250 7.49 -0.41 -14.14
C HIS A 250 8.77 -0.50 -13.31
N GLU A 251 8.79 0.09 -12.11
CA GLU A 251 9.93 0.01 -11.18
C GLU A 251 10.29 -1.43 -10.85
N LEU A 252 9.30 -2.29 -10.59
CA LEU A 252 9.53 -3.71 -10.33
C LEU A 252 10.14 -4.45 -11.54
N ASN A 253 9.77 -4.07 -12.76
CA ASN A 253 10.27 -4.71 -13.98
C ASN A 253 11.64 -4.19 -14.42
N THR A 254 11.97 -2.94 -14.10
CA THR A 254 13.25 -2.32 -14.50
C THR A 254 14.28 -2.26 -13.38
N SER A 255 13.90 -2.61 -12.16
CA SER A 255 14.85 -2.70 -11.05
C SER A 255 15.90 -3.76 -11.34
N ASP A 256 17.16 -3.41 -11.11
CA ASP A 256 18.27 -4.38 -11.09
C ASP A 256 18.23 -5.23 -9.81
N GLU A 257 17.48 -4.80 -8.80
CA GLU A 257 17.32 -5.54 -7.56
C GLU A 257 16.37 -6.73 -7.76
N PRO A 258 16.81 -7.96 -7.44
CA PRO A 258 15.93 -9.10 -7.51
C PRO A 258 14.79 -8.95 -6.51
N VAL A 259 13.57 -9.27 -6.95
CA VAL A 259 12.36 -9.28 -6.10
C VAL A 259 12.54 -10.16 -4.84
N PHE A 260 13.42 -11.16 -4.92
CA PHE A 260 13.73 -12.08 -3.83
C PHE A 260 15.21 -12.45 -3.84
N THR A 261 15.89 -12.19 -2.72
CA THR A 261 17.23 -12.74 -2.46
C THR A 261 17.20 -13.64 -1.21
N PRO A 262 17.51 -14.94 -1.32
CA PRO A 262 17.66 -15.79 -0.13
C PRO A 262 18.66 -15.19 0.86
N GLY A 263 18.28 -15.12 2.14
CA GLY A 263 19.11 -14.54 3.20
C GLY A 263 18.90 -13.04 3.41
N GLU A 264 18.18 -12.36 2.52
CA GLU A 264 17.82 -10.95 2.68
C GLU A 264 16.95 -10.76 3.92
N LYS A 265 17.15 -9.63 4.60
CA LYS A 265 16.39 -9.28 5.80
C LYS A 265 15.14 -8.50 5.42
N THR A 266 14.04 -8.78 6.11
CA THR A 266 12.78 -8.05 5.97
C THR A 266 12.22 -7.75 7.34
N LEU A 267 11.61 -6.58 7.52
CA LEU A 267 11.05 -6.15 8.79
C LEU A 267 9.54 -6.37 8.80
N PHE A 268 9.06 -7.21 9.69
CA PHE A 268 7.63 -7.42 9.92
C PHE A 268 7.14 -6.50 11.01
N GLN A 269 6.08 -5.74 10.72
CA GLN A 269 5.47 -4.80 11.67
C GLN A 269 3.98 -5.05 11.80
N GLY A 270 3.44 -4.82 13.00
CA GLY A 270 2.07 -5.15 13.30
C GLY A 270 1.67 -4.83 14.73
N PHE A 271 0.52 -5.35 15.11
CA PHE A 271 0.05 -5.41 16.49
C PHE A 271 -0.19 -6.86 16.87
N GLU A 272 0.41 -7.27 17.97
CA GLU A 272 -0.02 -8.47 18.67
C GLU A 272 -1.36 -8.20 19.35
N VAL A 273 -2.28 -9.14 19.24
CA VAL A 273 -3.57 -9.11 19.93
C VAL A 273 -3.56 -10.22 20.96
N TYR A 274 -3.74 -9.87 22.24
CA TYR A 274 -3.87 -10.84 23.32
C TYR A 274 -4.97 -10.43 24.29
N GLU A 275 -5.54 -11.41 25.00
CA GLU A 275 -6.46 -11.18 26.11
C GLU A 275 -5.64 -10.68 27.32
N ALA A 276 -5.98 -9.51 27.86
CA ALA A 276 -5.30 -9.00 29.05
C ALA A 276 -5.50 -9.99 30.21
N ASN A 277 -4.41 -10.43 30.85
CA ASN A 277 -4.55 -11.21 32.07
C ASN A 277 -5.26 -10.35 33.13
N PRO A 278 -6.22 -10.92 33.89
CA PRO A 278 -6.96 -10.16 34.90
C PRO A 278 -6.07 -9.53 35.99
N THR A 279 -4.85 -10.04 36.19
CA THR A 279 -3.85 -9.44 37.08
C THR A 279 -3.24 -8.13 36.55
N ASP A 280 -3.21 -7.92 35.24
CA ASP A 280 -2.65 -6.71 34.62
C ASP A 280 -3.67 -5.56 34.54
N GLN A 281 -4.96 -5.87 34.76
CA GLN A 281 -6.07 -4.92 34.70
C GLN A 281 -6.11 -3.92 35.87
N GLU A 282 -5.48 -4.22 37.01
CA GLU A 282 -5.44 -3.30 38.15
C GLU A 282 -4.75 -1.97 37.81
N SER A 283 -3.85 -1.97 36.80
CA SER A 283 -3.15 -0.76 36.32
C SER A 283 -3.89 0.04 35.24
N LEU A 284 -4.81 -0.57 34.49
CA LEU A 284 -5.43 0.04 33.29
C LEU A 284 -6.86 0.57 33.51
N SER A 285 -7.51 0.20 34.60
CA SER A 285 -8.97 0.28 34.77
C SER A 285 -9.55 1.62 35.23
N GLN A 286 -8.80 2.74 35.21
CA GLN A 286 -9.31 3.99 35.81
C GLN A 286 -10.06 4.94 34.86
N ASN A 287 -10.08 4.76 33.53
CA ASN A 287 -10.60 5.80 32.62
C ASN A 287 -11.59 5.38 31.52
N THR A 288 -12.00 4.12 31.42
CA THR A 288 -12.99 3.70 30.41
C THR A 288 -14.28 3.23 31.07
N SER A 289 -15.37 3.95 30.81
CA SER A 289 -16.71 3.61 31.26
C SER A 289 -17.14 2.27 30.64
N GLN A 290 -17.23 1.28 31.52
CA GLN A 290 -17.73 -0.08 31.37
C GLN A 290 -18.97 -0.21 30.47
N THR A 291 -18.76 -0.59 29.21
CA THR A 291 -19.48 -1.73 28.66
C THR A 291 -18.64 -2.99 28.98
N ALA A 292 -19.23 -4.19 29.02
CA ALA A 292 -18.53 -5.43 29.40
C ALA A 292 -17.59 -5.89 28.26
N ASP A 293 -16.69 -4.98 27.91
CA ASP A 293 -16.02 -4.84 26.63
C ASP A 293 -14.82 -5.75 26.55
N ASP A 294 -14.71 -6.42 25.41
CA ASP A 294 -13.54 -7.12 24.91
C ASP A 294 -12.20 -6.67 25.56
N GLU A 295 -11.68 -7.51 26.43
CA GLU A 295 -10.44 -7.28 27.20
C GLU A 295 -9.18 -7.42 26.34
N ARG A 296 -9.30 -7.74 25.05
CA ARG A 296 -8.14 -7.84 24.17
C ARG A 296 -7.49 -6.47 24.00
N VAL A 297 -6.16 -6.45 23.98
CA VAL A 297 -5.38 -5.23 23.80
C VAL A 297 -4.47 -5.38 22.59
N PHE A 298 -4.30 -4.31 21.83
CA PHE A 298 -3.30 -4.24 20.76
C PHE A 298 -1.96 -3.81 21.36
N HIS A 299 -0.90 -4.54 21.01
CA HIS A 299 0.46 -4.21 21.43
C HIS A 299 1.38 -4.12 20.22
N PRO A 300 2.05 -2.98 19.98
CA PRO A 300 2.94 -2.83 18.84
C PRO A 300 4.03 -3.89 18.84
N TYR A 301 4.24 -4.50 17.67
CA TYR A 301 5.16 -5.61 17.50
C TYR A 301 6.03 -5.39 16.26
N SER A 302 7.31 -5.72 16.37
CA SER A 302 8.26 -5.67 15.27
C SER A 302 9.16 -6.91 15.32
N SER A 303 9.36 -7.58 14.20
CA SER A 303 10.26 -8.74 14.13
C SER A 303 11.06 -8.76 12.83
N LEU A 304 12.37 -9.02 12.96
CA LEU A 304 13.23 -9.20 11.82
C LEU A 304 13.09 -10.62 11.24
N GLY A 305 12.80 -10.69 9.95
CA GLY A 305 12.76 -11.90 9.15
C GLY A 305 13.99 -12.06 8.27
N THR A 306 14.32 -13.31 7.94
CA THR A 306 15.31 -13.67 6.92
C THR A 306 14.64 -14.47 5.83
N LEU A 307 14.60 -13.95 4.61
CA LEU A 307 13.99 -14.60 3.45
C LEU A 307 14.62 -15.98 3.24
N SER A 308 13.80 -17.03 3.25
CA SER A 308 14.26 -18.42 3.18
C SER A 308 13.79 -19.11 1.92
N MET A 309 12.53 -18.91 1.53
CA MET A 309 11.91 -19.57 0.40
C MET A 309 10.95 -18.63 -0.32
N CYS A 310 10.75 -18.85 -1.62
CA CYS A 310 9.79 -18.13 -2.42
C CYS A 310 8.97 -19.07 -3.29
N SER A 311 7.73 -18.68 -3.52
CA SER A 311 6.85 -19.19 -4.57
C SER A 311 6.35 -17.99 -5.40
N PRO A 312 5.68 -18.23 -6.55
CA PRO A 312 5.13 -17.14 -7.36
C PRO A 312 4.08 -16.28 -6.65
N ASP A 313 3.52 -16.74 -5.53
CA ASP A 313 2.42 -16.06 -4.84
C ASP A 313 2.74 -15.69 -3.40
N ARG A 314 3.74 -16.34 -2.79
CA ARG A 314 4.08 -16.20 -1.38
C ARG A 314 5.56 -16.32 -1.14
N PHE A 315 6.07 -15.46 -0.27
CA PHE A 315 7.42 -15.56 0.27
C PHE A 315 7.37 -16.05 1.72
N LEU A 316 8.42 -16.76 2.12
CA LEU A 316 8.61 -17.23 3.47
C LEU A 316 9.88 -16.60 4.05
N ALA A 317 9.77 -16.13 5.29
CA ALA A 317 10.90 -15.64 6.05
C ALA A 317 10.98 -16.34 7.40
N ARG A 318 12.19 -16.73 7.80
CA ARG A 318 12.46 -17.22 9.14
C ARG A 318 12.59 -16.05 10.09
N THR A 319 11.85 -16.10 11.19
CA THR A 319 11.93 -15.16 12.30
C THR A 319 12.48 -15.87 13.53
N ASP A 320 13.02 -15.13 14.49
CA ASP A 320 13.57 -15.73 15.73
C ASP A 320 12.49 -16.42 16.57
N GLN A 321 11.28 -15.84 16.54
CA GLN A 321 10.06 -16.43 17.09
C GLN A 321 8.96 -16.36 16.02
N PRO A 322 8.04 -17.34 16.00
CA PRO A 322 6.83 -17.25 15.19
C PRO A 322 6.13 -15.91 15.43
N LEU A 323 5.65 -15.27 14.37
CA LEU A 323 4.88 -14.04 14.53
C LEU A 323 3.62 -14.34 15.38
N PRO A 324 3.22 -13.45 16.29
CA PRO A 324 2.08 -13.71 17.15
C PRO A 324 0.76 -13.39 16.44
N GLU A 325 -0.36 -13.77 17.08
CA GLU A 325 -1.70 -13.47 16.60
C GLU A 325 -1.94 -11.95 16.50
N GLY A 326 -2.70 -11.53 15.48
CA GLY A 326 -2.98 -10.13 15.21
C GLY A 326 -2.06 -9.48 14.17
N LEU A 327 -0.91 -10.09 13.82
CA LEU A 327 -0.01 -9.53 12.80
C LEU A 327 -0.51 -9.66 11.36
N CYS A 328 -1.47 -10.54 11.09
CA CYS A 328 -2.06 -10.69 9.75
C CYS A 328 -2.55 -9.33 9.23
N GLY A 329 -2.23 -9.01 7.98
CA GLY A 329 -2.52 -7.73 7.35
C GLY A 329 -1.47 -6.64 7.62
N GLY A 330 -0.50 -6.90 8.50
CA GLY A 330 0.64 -6.02 8.74
C GLY A 330 1.63 -6.03 7.57
N PRO A 331 2.46 -4.99 7.40
CA PRO A 331 3.41 -4.92 6.31
C PRO A 331 4.69 -5.74 6.58
N ALA A 332 5.23 -6.30 5.51
CA ALA A 332 6.63 -6.73 5.41
C ALA A 332 7.40 -5.62 4.67
N ILE A 333 8.41 -5.06 5.30
CA ILE A 333 9.05 -3.81 4.90
C ILE A 333 10.53 -4.05 4.63
N GLU A 334 11.06 -3.38 3.62
CA GLU A 334 12.50 -3.30 3.39
C GLU A 334 13.21 -2.57 4.53
N LEU A 335 14.38 -3.08 4.95
CA LEU A 335 15.17 -2.35 5.94
C LEU A 335 15.60 -1.00 5.35
N PRO A 336 15.20 0.12 5.97
CA PRO A 336 15.56 1.44 5.46
C PRO A 336 17.07 1.64 5.50
N THR A 337 17.67 1.95 4.35
CA THR A 337 19.07 2.38 4.28
C THR A 337 19.24 3.83 4.74
N ASP A 338 18.28 4.69 4.36
CA ASP A 338 18.39 6.15 4.50
C ASP A 338 17.29 6.77 5.40
N GLY A 339 16.57 5.93 6.15
CA GLY A 339 15.65 6.35 7.23
C GLY A 339 14.35 7.08 6.85
N GLU A 340 14.25 7.64 5.65
CA GLU A 340 13.05 8.40 5.26
C GLU A 340 12.08 7.61 4.39
N ASN A 341 12.60 6.70 3.57
CA ASN A 341 11.85 6.02 2.52
C ASN A 341 11.61 4.55 2.86
N VAL A 342 10.35 4.24 3.12
CA VAL A 342 9.93 2.93 3.58
C VAL A 342 9.16 2.23 2.46
N THR A 343 9.84 1.33 1.75
CA THR A 343 9.27 0.55 0.65
C THR A 343 8.70 -0.75 1.20
N ILE A 344 7.47 -1.07 0.78
CA ILE A 344 6.85 -2.34 1.15
C ILE A 344 7.44 -3.49 0.31
N ARG A 345 7.78 -4.60 0.96
CA ARG A 345 8.15 -5.87 0.30
C ARG A 345 6.98 -6.85 0.24
N GLY A 346 5.98 -6.70 1.11
CA GLY A 346 4.74 -7.47 1.02
C GLY A 346 3.78 -7.26 2.19
N VAL A 347 2.75 -8.12 2.29
CA VAL A 347 1.77 -8.12 3.38
C VAL A 347 1.74 -9.48 4.07
N ILE A 348 1.77 -9.47 5.40
CA ILE A 348 1.75 -10.67 6.25
C ILE A 348 0.40 -11.36 6.08
N GLU A 349 0.42 -12.62 5.64
CA GLU A 349 -0.80 -13.44 5.53
C GLU A 349 -0.97 -14.32 6.77
N GLY A 350 0.14 -14.81 7.34
CA GLY A 350 0.10 -15.63 8.54
C GLY A 350 1.44 -16.29 8.87
N ILE A 351 1.36 -17.31 9.72
CA ILE A 351 2.54 -18.05 10.21
C ILE A 351 2.36 -19.53 9.90
N VAL A 352 3.44 -20.18 9.47
CA VAL A 352 3.46 -21.64 9.38
C VAL A 352 3.53 -22.23 10.79
N PRO A 353 2.62 -23.14 11.19
CA PRO A 353 2.63 -23.73 12.52
C PRO A 353 3.99 -24.32 12.92
N ILE A 354 4.37 -24.18 14.19
CA ILE A 354 5.67 -24.65 14.71
C ILE A 354 5.77 -26.19 14.65
N ASP A 355 4.63 -26.86 14.75
CA ASP A 355 4.50 -28.31 14.68
C ASP A 355 4.36 -28.85 13.25
N HIS A 356 4.41 -27.99 12.23
CA HIS A 356 4.28 -28.37 10.81
C HIS A 356 5.22 -29.54 10.44
N GLU A 357 4.71 -30.44 9.58
CA GLU A 357 5.41 -31.67 9.19
C GLU A 357 6.76 -31.37 8.53
N ASN A 358 6.78 -30.36 7.65
CA ASN A 358 8.01 -29.82 7.10
C ASN A 358 8.66 -28.83 8.08
N LYS A 359 9.74 -29.26 8.73
CA LYS A 359 10.52 -28.47 9.70
C LYS A 359 11.29 -27.30 9.10
N GLU A 360 11.46 -27.25 7.78
CA GLU A 360 12.09 -26.09 7.12
C GLU A 360 11.15 -24.89 7.03
N LEU A 361 9.84 -25.16 7.02
CA LEU A 361 8.76 -24.16 6.93
C LEU A 361 8.26 -23.76 8.32
N ALA A 362 8.26 -24.70 9.27
CA ALA A 362 7.70 -24.51 10.61
C ALA A 362 8.18 -23.20 11.28
N GLY A 363 7.24 -22.40 11.77
CA GLY A 363 7.51 -21.11 12.41
C GLY A 363 7.86 -19.97 11.46
N SER A 364 7.93 -20.20 10.14
CA SER A 364 8.20 -19.13 9.17
C SER A 364 7.00 -18.21 9.00
N ALA A 365 7.26 -16.91 8.86
CA ALA A 365 6.28 -15.94 8.42
C ALA A 365 5.99 -16.13 6.93
N SER A 366 4.71 -16.19 6.56
CA SER A 366 4.24 -16.19 5.18
C SER A 366 3.67 -14.83 4.82
N PHE A 367 4.11 -14.29 3.70
CA PHE A 367 3.63 -13.00 3.23
C PHE A 367 3.50 -12.96 1.70
N MET A 368 2.53 -12.17 1.24
CA MET A 368 2.30 -11.93 -0.18
C MET A 368 3.26 -10.83 -0.66
N PRO A 369 4.04 -11.07 -1.72
CA PRO A 369 5.06 -10.12 -2.18
C PRO A 369 4.43 -8.89 -2.87
N ALA A 370 5.16 -7.78 -2.86
CA ALA A 370 4.70 -6.48 -3.35
C ALA A 370 4.16 -6.51 -4.79
N TYR A 371 4.75 -7.29 -5.71
CA TYR A 371 4.24 -7.39 -7.08
C TYR A 371 2.84 -8.01 -7.16
N ARG A 372 2.47 -8.92 -6.24
CA ARG A 372 1.10 -9.45 -6.17
C ARG A 372 0.14 -8.44 -5.59
N ILE A 373 0.59 -7.65 -4.61
CA ILE A 373 -0.18 -6.51 -4.10
C ILE A 373 -0.44 -5.52 -5.24
N ARG A 374 0.57 -5.25 -6.07
CA ARG A 374 0.45 -4.37 -7.24
C ARG A 374 -0.57 -4.86 -8.26
N GLU A 375 -0.51 -6.13 -8.64
CA GLU A 375 -1.52 -6.75 -9.51
C GLU A 375 -2.94 -6.63 -8.93
N PHE A 376 -3.07 -6.81 -7.62
CA PHE A 376 -4.35 -6.67 -6.93
C PHE A 376 -4.86 -5.23 -6.92
N ILE A 377 -4.01 -4.27 -6.58
CA ILE A 377 -4.34 -2.84 -6.64
C ILE A 377 -4.77 -2.47 -8.06
N ASP A 378 -4.04 -2.90 -9.09
CA ASP A 378 -4.42 -2.65 -10.48
C ASP A 378 -5.82 -3.18 -10.81
N HIS A 379 -6.14 -4.39 -10.34
CA HIS A 379 -7.46 -4.96 -10.49
C HIS A 379 -8.54 -4.16 -9.75
N ALA A 380 -8.29 -3.81 -8.48
CA ALA A 380 -9.24 -3.10 -7.63
C ALA A 380 -9.51 -1.68 -8.13
N GLU A 381 -8.46 -0.95 -8.52
CA GLU A 381 -8.58 0.38 -9.10
C GLU A 381 -9.34 0.34 -10.43
N ARG A 382 -9.06 -0.63 -11.31
CA ARG A 382 -9.82 -0.81 -12.56
C ARG A 382 -11.29 -1.09 -12.28
N PHE A 383 -11.59 -1.92 -11.27
CA PHE A 383 -12.95 -2.19 -10.83
C PHE A 383 -13.64 -0.90 -10.35
N MET A 384 -12.97 -0.09 -9.53
CA MET A 384 -13.50 1.20 -9.07
C MET A 384 -13.80 2.15 -10.23
N ILE A 385 -12.90 2.24 -11.22
CA ILE A 385 -13.13 3.08 -12.41
C ILE A 385 -14.34 2.58 -13.19
N ALA A 386 -14.51 1.27 -13.35
CA ALA A 386 -15.66 0.71 -14.06
C ALA A 386 -16.99 1.02 -13.34
N GLU A 387 -17.00 1.04 -12.01
CA GLU A 387 -18.19 1.44 -11.23
C GLU A 387 -18.42 2.96 -11.26
N LEU A 388 -17.37 3.76 -11.44
CA LEU A 388 -17.46 5.22 -11.52
C LEU A 388 -17.78 5.73 -12.93
N LEU A 389 -17.37 5.00 -13.97
CA LEU A 389 -17.61 5.31 -15.37
C LEU A 389 -18.72 4.41 -15.90
N ASP A 390 -19.94 4.94 -15.98
CA ASP A 390 -21.07 4.29 -16.67
C ASP A 390 -20.87 4.10 -18.20
N ASP A 391 -19.67 4.37 -18.72
CA ASP A 391 -19.32 4.36 -20.14
C ASP A 391 -18.21 3.36 -20.44
N ASP A 392 -18.62 2.17 -20.89
CA ASP A 392 -17.73 1.11 -21.37
C ASP A 392 -16.75 1.60 -22.46
N VAL A 393 -17.12 2.60 -23.25
CA VAL A 393 -16.27 3.15 -24.31
C VAL A 393 -15.12 3.95 -23.71
N LEU A 394 -15.36 4.74 -22.67
CA LEU A 394 -14.31 5.47 -21.96
C LEU A 394 -13.36 4.51 -21.26
N LEU A 395 -13.89 3.50 -20.59
CA LEU A 395 -13.07 2.47 -19.95
C LEU A 395 -12.20 1.74 -21.00
N GLN A 396 -12.76 1.40 -22.16
CA GLN A 396 -11.99 0.76 -23.22
C GLN A 396 -10.89 1.68 -23.78
N LYS A 397 -11.13 2.98 -23.95
CA LYS A 397 -10.08 3.95 -24.34
C LYS A 397 -8.92 3.97 -23.34
N ILE A 398 -9.21 3.94 -22.03
CA ILE A 398 -8.17 3.87 -20.97
C ILE A 398 -7.35 2.58 -21.11
N VAL A 399 -8.04 1.45 -21.29
CA VAL A 399 -7.40 0.14 -21.48
C VAL A 399 -6.49 0.17 -22.71
N ASP A 400 -6.97 0.69 -23.84
CA ASP A 400 -6.22 0.78 -25.08
C ASP A 400 -4.96 1.65 -24.90
N LEU A 401 -5.08 2.81 -24.25
CA LEU A 401 -3.93 3.69 -23.92
C LEU A 401 -2.89 3.00 -23.05
N LYS A 402 -3.30 2.17 -22.07
CA LYS A 402 -2.37 1.40 -21.25
C LYS A 402 -1.66 0.29 -22.01
N LEU A 403 -2.32 -0.33 -23.00
CA LEU A 403 -1.77 -1.45 -23.77
C LEU A 403 -0.90 -1.03 -24.96
N GLN A 404 -1.09 0.18 -25.52
CA GLN A 404 -0.37 0.66 -26.71
C GLN A 404 1.17 0.66 -26.59
N ARG A 405 1.74 0.68 -25.38
CA ARG A 405 3.21 0.62 -25.21
C ARG A 405 3.83 -0.73 -25.58
N GLU A 406 3.08 -1.84 -25.52
CA GLU A 406 3.65 -3.14 -25.89
C GLU A 406 4.00 -3.23 -27.38
N SER A 407 3.34 -2.46 -28.25
CA SER A 407 3.68 -2.40 -29.68
C SER A 407 4.81 -1.41 -29.98
N ASP A 408 4.82 -0.25 -29.32
CA ASP A 408 5.64 0.88 -29.76
C ASP A 408 7.02 0.91 -29.10
N ALA A 409 7.16 0.38 -27.88
CA ALA A 409 8.44 0.31 -27.18
C ALA A 409 9.49 -0.54 -27.91
N GLN A 410 9.07 -1.50 -28.75
CA GLN A 410 9.99 -2.25 -29.62
C GLN A 410 10.69 -1.38 -30.67
N THR A 411 10.16 -0.18 -30.97
CA THR A 411 10.67 0.64 -32.08
C THR A 411 11.70 1.68 -31.64
N TYR A 412 11.71 2.07 -30.36
CA TYR A 412 12.54 3.17 -29.86
C TYR A 412 13.86 2.70 -29.22
N ASP A 413 13.93 1.52 -28.60
CA ASP A 413 15.16 1.01 -27.97
C ASP A 413 16.23 0.51 -28.96
N GLU A 414 15.88 0.34 -30.24
CA GLU A 414 16.85 -0.11 -31.29
C GLU A 414 17.44 1.03 -32.13
N GLN A 415 17.01 2.29 -31.94
CA GLN A 415 17.69 3.42 -32.58
C GLN A 415 18.83 3.89 -31.69
N ASP A 416 19.92 3.12 -31.76
CA ASP A 416 21.30 3.45 -31.44
C ASP A 416 21.57 4.96 -31.60
N LEU A 417 21.48 5.69 -30.48
CA LEU A 417 21.97 7.07 -30.35
C LEU A 417 23.50 7.01 -30.36
N GLY A 418 24.07 6.59 -31.49
CA GLY A 418 25.50 6.54 -31.69
C GLY A 418 26.09 7.94 -31.60
N ASP A 419 26.91 8.18 -30.57
CA ASP A 419 28.04 9.12 -30.35
C ASP A 419 28.12 10.49 -31.09
N ALA A 420 27.11 10.94 -31.83
CA ALA A 420 27.23 12.06 -32.77
C ALA A 420 26.46 13.32 -32.37
N ALA A 421 25.83 13.39 -31.19
CA ALA A 421 24.91 14.48 -30.84
C ALA A 421 25.24 15.20 -29.51
N GLN A 422 26.52 15.43 -29.22
CA GLN A 422 26.94 16.11 -27.98
C GLN A 422 27.30 17.61 -28.12
N GLU A 423 27.16 18.22 -29.31
CA GLU A 423 27.65 19.61 -29.51
C GLU A 423 26.59 20.72 -29.64
N ASP A 424 25.27 20.48 -29.64
CA ASP A 424 24.30 21.56 -29.98
C ASP A 424 23.11 21.74 -29.02
N LEU A 425 23.26 21.39 -27.73
CA LEU A 425 22.18 21.47 -26.74
C LEU A 425 22.01 22.83 -26.04
N ALA A 426 22.79 23.85 -26.39
CA ALA A 426 22.74 25.16 -25.73
C ALA A 426 21.88 26.24 -26.44
N ALA A 427 21.22 25.92 -27.57
CA ALA A 427 20.54 26.93 -28.40
C ALA A 427 19.01 26.79 -28.52
N LEU A 428 18.37 25.90 -27.74
CA LEU A 428 16.95 25.55 -27.90
C LEU A 428 16.07 25.90 -26.68
N GLU A 429 16.35 27.03 -26.03
CA GLU A 429 15.39 27.70 -25.14
C GLU A 429 14.42 28.57 -25.96
N GLY A 430 13.50 27.92 -26.68
CA GLY A 430 12.44 28.58 -27.43
C GLY A 430 11.23 27.67 -27.50
N ALA A 431 10.06 28.19 -27.09
CA ALA A 431 8.78 27.51 -26.95
C ALA A 431 8.16 26.94 -28.25
N GLY A 432 8.92 26.14 -29.00
CA GLY A 432 8.38 25.27 -30.03
C GLY A 432 7.85 24.00 -29.37
N GLU A 433 6.58 23.69 -29.58
CA GLU A 433 6.06 22.35 -29.36
C GLU A 433 6.96 21.39 -30.15
N ASP A 434 7.73 20.55 -29.46
CA ASP A 434 8.55 19.53 -30.09
C ASP A 434 7.60 18.68 -30.95
N PRO A 435 7.77 18.58 -32.28
CA PRO A 435 6.92 17.76 -33.14
C PRO A 435 7.00 16.27 -32.78
N ASN A 436 7.94 15.86 -31.92
CA ASN A 436 8.01 14.53 -31.32
C ASN A 436 7.30 14.43 -29.96
N THR A 437 6.60 15.47 -29.50
CA THR A 437 5.71 15.34 -28.33
C THR A 437 4.62 14.33 -28.69
N PRO A 438 4.52 13.18 -27.99
CA PRO A 438 3.68 12.07 -28.45
C PRO A 438 2.21 12.47 -28.58
N GLN A 439 1.56 12.07 -29.68
CA GLN A 439 0.10 12.20 -29.88
C GLN A 439 -0.74 11.59 -28.75
N LEU A 440 -0.12 10.70 -27.95
CA LEU A 440 -0.68 10.11 -26.73
C LEU A 440 -1.09 11.17 -25.70
N ASP A 441 -0.38 12.30 -25.60
CA ASP A 441 -0.73 13.38 -24.69
C ASP A 441 -2.09 13.99 -25.06
N GLU A 442 -2.34 14.26 -26.35
CA GLU A 442 -3.62 14.82 -26.81
C GLU A 442 -4.79 13.84 -26.59
N GLN A 443 -4.59 12.54 -26.88
CA GLN A 443 -5.62 11.52 -26.66
C GLN A 443 -6.01 11.42 -25.18
N TYR A 444 -5.04 11.43 -24.28
CA TYR A 444 -5.31 11.43 -22.85
C TYR A 444 -5.99 12.74 -22.40
N GLN A 445 -5.55 13.92 -22.88
CA GLN A 445 -6.21 15.19 -22.53
C GLN A 445 -7.69 15.18 -22.94
N ASN A 446 -7.98 14.68 -24.15
CA ASN A 446 -9.34 14.56 -24.64
C ASN A 446 -10.18 13.62 -23.78
N LEU A 447 -9.60 12.49 -23.34
CA LEU A 447 -10.25 11.56 -22.42
C LEU A 447 -10.57 12.22 -21.08
N LEU A 448 -9.61 12.93 -20.46
CA LEU A 448 -9.85 13.65 -19.21
C LEU A 448 -10.96 14.69 -19.37
N ALA A 449 -10.94 15.47 -20.44
CA ALA A 449 -11.96 16.47 -20.71
C ALA A 449 -13.35 15.84 -20.87
N GLU A 450 -13.44 14.66 -21.50
CA GLU A 450 -14.68 13.90 -21.66
C GLU A 450 -15.21 13.41 -20.30
N MET A 451 -14.32 12.90 -19.44
CA MET A 451 -14.67 12.49 -18.07
C MET A 451 -15.18 13.66 -17.23
N TYR A 452 -14.46 14.79 -17.19
CA TYR A 452 -14.90 16.00 -16.45
C TYR A 452 -16.26 16.51 -16.92
N LYS A 453 -16.54 16.44 -18.22
CA LYS A 453 -17.81 16.85 -18.80
C LYS A 453 -18.97 15.94 -18.37
N ASN A 454 -18.72 14.64 -18.24
CA ASN A 454 -19.73 13.70 -17.76
C ASN A 454 -20.03 13.92 -16.27
N TYR A 455 -19.01 14.10 -15.42
CA TYR A 455 -19.22 14.34 -13.99
C TYR A 455 -19.88 15.69 -13.67
N SER A 456 -19.48 16.77 -14.35
CA SER A 456 -20.05 18.10 -14.11
C SER A 456 -21.56 18.19 -14.40
N ARG A 457 -22.12 17.22 -15.14
CA ARG A 457 -23.55 17.15 -15.45
C ARG A 457 -24.39 16.59 -14.31
N GLU A 458 -23.84 15.71 -13.48
CA GLU A 458 -24.59 15.02 -12.43
C GLU A 458 -24.71 15.86 -11.15
N ASP A 459 -23.63 16.54 -10.76
CA ASP A 459 -23.60 17.45 -9.59
C ASP A 459 -24.57 18.62 -9.73
N GLY A 460 -24.89 19.04 -10.96
CA GLY A 460 -25.90 20.07 -11.21
C GLY A 460 -27.35 19.63 -10.96
N SER A 461 -27.59 18.33 -10.75
CA SER A 461 -28.94 17.76 -10.57
C SER A 461 -29.20 17.15 -9.18
N ALA A 462 -28.16 16.92 -8.37
CA ALA A 462 -28.25 16.23 -7.08
C ALA A 462 -28.56 17.15 -5.87
N THR A 463 -28.75 18.45 -6.06
CA THR A 463 -29.40 19.32 -5.05
C THR A 463 -30.87 19.54 -5.40
N LYS A 464 -31.73 18.58 -5.05
CA LYS A 464 -33.18 18.80 -4.89
C LYS A 464 -33.80 17.87 -3.87
#